data_AF-A0A1D2U0N4-F1
#
_entry.id   AF-A0A1D2U0N4-F1
#
_cell.length_a   1.000
_cell.length_b   1.000
_cell.length_c   1.000
_cell.angle_alpha   90.00
_cell.angle_beta   90.00
_cell.angle_gamma   90.00
#
_symmetry.space_group_name_H-M   'P 1'
#
loop_
_entity.id
_entity.type
_entity.pdbx_description
1 polymer ?
#
loop_
_entity_poly.entity_id
_entity_poly.type
_entity_poly.pdbx_seq_one_letter_code
_entity_poly.pdbx_strand_id
1 'polypeptide(L)'
;MNTTDFNLERIRVALKGSKERCPWQRLLDLGYHDWQKPENRKWCYRDMVERAGETYGEVVKLFILLGAANHQICNGGFLQYFDNGYASGEGGCFHRHDEDILLHKEMLTLAGKYGLHQSETGSTIYAILAAFRIVLCDDSESEEEDDGCRQGDVSNTDELDALDARYYAVNEKWVKALKVLAAQWLKGGTNPITEIGPLPPRNKPASRPRVKLVGRDGNAFAIIGRVCEALRKAGASAETVSQYRQESMSGDYGNVLATAMKYCDVH
;
A
#
# COMPACT_ATOMS: atom_id res chain seq x y z
N MET A 1 20.44 18.30 8.97
CA MET A 1 19.53 19.42 9.29
C MET A 1 18.72 18.98 10.49
N ASN A 2 18.53 19.87 11.48
CA ASN A 2 17.72 19.60 12.68
C ASN A 2 16.24 19.65 12.28
N THR A 3 15.74 18.61 11.62
CA THR A 3 14.33 18.51 11.25
C THR A 3 13.58 17.91 12.43
N THR A 4 12.72 18.71 13.05
CA THR A 4 11.80 18.23 14.08
C THR A 4 10.78 17.29 13.44
N ASP A 5 10.61 16.11 14.03
CA ASP A 5 9.58 15.11 13.68
C ASP A 5 8.17 15.74 13.55
N PHE A 6 7.92 16.80 14.33
CA PHE A 6 6.71 17.60 14.32
C PHE A 6 7.01 19.06 14.71
N ASN A 7 6.94 19.98 13.75
CA ASN A 7 7.24 21.40 13.96
C ASN A 7 6.01 22.16 14.51
N LEU A 8 5.77 21.98 15.81
CA LEU A 8 4.59 22.51 16.49
C LEU A 8 4.42 24.04 16.34
N GLU A 9 5.51 24.80 16.36
CA GLU A 9 5.45 26.27 16.21
C GLU A 9 4.97 26.68 14.83
N ARG A 10 5.52 26.10 13.76
CA ARG A 10 5.04 26.38 12.39
C ARG A 10 3.60 25.94 12.20
N ILE A 11 3.22 24.79 12.75
CA ILE A 11 1.85 24.27 12.69
C ILE A 11 0.88 25.23 13.38
N ARG A 12 1.21 25.73 14.57
CA ARG A 12 0.38 26.71 15.30
C ARG A 12 0.17 27.99 14.51
N VAL A 13 1.21 28.48 13.84
CA VAL A 13 1.13 29.66 12.97
C VAL A 13 0.22 29.38 11.78
N ALA A 14 0.42 28.27 11.07
CA ALA A 14 -0.36 27.90 9.89
C ALA A 14 -1.85 27.65 10.21
N LEU A 15 -2.15 27.10 11.39
CA LEU A 15 -3.52 26.83 11.83
C LEU A 15 -4.20 28.02 12.53
N LYS A 16 -3.54 29.17 12.63
CA LYS A 16 -4.10 30.36 13.29
C LYS A 16 -5.35 30.83 12.53
N GLY A 17 -6.49 30.89 13.22
CA GLY A 17 -7.76 31.31 12.62
C GLY A 17 -8.51 30.20 11.87
N SER A 18 -7.98 28.96 11.82
CA SER A 18 -8.72 27.82 11.27
C SER A 18 -10.01 27.58 12.06
N LYS A 19 -11.11 27.32 11.33
CA LYS A 19 -12.42 26.95 11.89
C LYS A 19 -12.57 25.43 12.08
N GLU A 20 -11.67 24.64 11.48
CA GLU A 20 -11.70 23.18 11.56
C GLU A 20 -11.39 22.72 12.99
N ARG A 21 -12.20 21.79 13.50
CA ARG A 21 -12.14 21.29 14.87
C ARG A 21 -11.58 19.89 14.96
N CYS A 22 -11.70 19.08 13.90
CA CYS A 22 -11.15 17.74 13.81
C CYS A 22 -9.61 17.81 13.80
N PRO A 23 -8.92 17.27 14.81
CA PRO A 23 -7.46 17.37 14.92
C PRO A 23 -6.74 16.75 13.72
N TRP A 24 -7.23 15.62 13.21
CA TRP A 24 -6.67 14.98 12.04
C TRP A 24 -6.87 15.82 10.77
N GLN A 25 -8.08 16.35 10.54
CA GLN A 25 -8.37 17.19 9.38
C GLN A 25 -7.48 18.45 9.36
N ARG A 26 -7.24 19.07 10.51
CA ARG A 26 -6.33 20.22 10.61
C ARG A 26 -4.92 19.89 10.11
N LEU A 27 -4.41 18.68 10.36
CA LEU A 27 -3.09 18.27 9.88
C LEU A 27 -3.10 17.99 8.38
N LEU A 28 -4.17 17.41 7.83
CA LEU A 28 -4.35 17.26 6.39
C LEU A 28 -4.33 18.62 5.68
N ASP A 29 -5.13 19.55 6.20
CA ASP A 29 -5.34 20.88 5.60
C ASP A 29 -4.03 21.65 5.42
N LEU A 30 -3.00 21.40 6.25
CA LEU A 30 -1.69 22.02 6.10
C LEU A 30 -1.09 21.77 4.71
N GLY A 31 -1.12 20.52 4.24
CA GLY A 31 -0.59 20.16 2.92
C GLY A 31 -1.51 20.62 1.79
N TYR A 32 -2.82 20.38 1.93
CA TYR A 32 -3.79 20.72 0.88
C TYR A 32 -3.93 22.22 0.66
N HIS A 33 -3.85 23.06 1.71
CA HIS A 33 -3.86 24.51 1.54
C HIS A 33 -2.65 25.00 0.73
N ASP A 34 -1.46 24.44 0.96
CA ASP A 34 -0.28 24.79 0.18
C ASP A 34 -0.41 24.30 -1.27
N TRP A 35 -0.98 23.12 -1.48
CA TRP A 35 -1.16 22.55 -2.81
C TRP A 35 -2.14 23.35 -3.69
N GLN A 36 -3.17 23.91 -3.08
CA GLN A 36 -4.19 24.72 -3.78
C GLN A 36 -3.68 26.11 -4.21
N LYS A 37 -2.47 26.52 -3.81
CA LYS A 37 -1.91 27.82 -4.19
C LYS A 37 -1.56 27.87 -5.69
N PRO A 38 -1.81 29.00 -6.39
CA PRO A 38 -1.51 29.13 -7.81
C PRO A 38 -0.06 28.81 -8.19
N GLU A 39 0.90 29.20 -7.34
CA GLU A 39 2.32 28.92 -7.51
C GLU A 39 2.68 27.42 -7.47
N ASN A 40 1.82 26.60 -6.87
CA ASN A 40 2.03 25.17 -6.69
C ASN A 40 1.17 24.31 -7.63
N ARG A 41 0.53 24.90 -8.66
CA ARG A 41 -0.38 24.18 -9.58
C ARG A 41 0.25 22.98 -10.30
N LYS A 42 1.58 22.93 -10.37
CA LYS A 42 2.35 21.88 -11.07
C LYS A 42 2.76 20.74 -10.14
N TRP A 43 2.51 20.86 -8.84
CA TRP A 43 2.87 19.82 -7.88
C TRP A 43 1.98 18.60 -8.07
N CYS A 44 2.61 17.44 -8.12
CA CYS A 44 1.91 16.17 -7.93
C CYS A 44 1.62 15.95 -6.44
N TYR A 45 0.87 14.90 -6.12
CA TYR A 45 0.54 14.57 -4.73
C TYR A 45 1.81 14.35 -3.89
N ARG A 46 2.82 13.65 -4.43
CA ARG A 46 4.12 13.45 -3.78
C ARG A 46 4.81 14.77 -3.44
N ASP A 47 4.86 15.72 -4.35
CA ASP A 47 5.51 17.02 -4.10
C ASP A 47 4.87 17.74 -2.90
N MET A 48 3.53 17.69 -2.81
CA MET A 48 2.78 18.24 -1.68
C MET A 48 3.12 17.52 -0.37
N VAL A 49 3.11 16.19 -0.38
CA VAL A 49 3.40 15.35 0.80
C VAL A 49 4.83 15.58 1.30
N GLU A 50 5.81 15.64 0.39
CA GLU A 50 7.20 15.93 0.72
C GLU A 50 7.35 17.33 1.30
N ARG A 51 6.78 18.35 0.65
CA ARG A 51 6.83 19.72 1.15
C ARG A 51 6.22 19.84 2.54
N ALA A 52 5.09 19.18 2.79
CA ALA A 52 4.45 19.19 4.09
C ALA A 52 5.33 18.53 5.16
N GLY A 53 5.99 17.41 4.82
CA GLY A 53 6.98 16.76 5.67
C GLY A 53 8.17 17.65 6.02
N GLU A 54 8.75 18.33 5.03
CA GLU A 54 9.85 19.28 5.22
C GLU A 54 9.46 20.48 6.08
N THR A 55 8.23 20.98 5.89
CA THR A 55 7.77 22.23 6.50
C THR A 55 7.27 22.03 7.92
N TYR A 56 6.50 20.98 8.14
CA TYR A 56 5.74 20.73 9.37
C TYR A 56 6.18 19.47 10.11
N GLY A 57 7.02 18.61 9.51
CA GLY A 57 7.53 17.37 10.10
C GLY A 57 6.91 16.11 9.49
N GLU A 58 7.64 15.00 9.57
CA GLU A 58 7.25 13.71 8.97
C GLU A 58 5.99 13.10 9.62
N VAL A 59 5.62 13.50 10.83
CA VAL A 59 4.33 13.10 11.43
C VAL A 59 3.16 13.73 10.68
N VAL A 60 3.29 14.98 10.23
CA VAL A 60 2.26 15.63 9.39
C VAL A 60 2.16 14.93 8.04
N LYS A 61 3.32 14.60 7.44
CA LYS A 61 3.39 13.75 6.24
C LYS A 61 2.61 12.45 6.43
N LEU A 62 2.87 11.72 7.52
CA LEU A 62 2.15 10.49 7.86
C LEU A 62 0.64 10.71 7.94
N PHE A 63 0.16 11.74 8.64
CA PHE A 63 -1.28 11.99 8.75
C PHE A 63 -1.94 12.34 7.40
N ILE A 64 -1.22 13.03 6.50
CA ILE A 64 -1.69 13.29 5.14
C ILE A 64 -1.80 11.99 4.34
N LEU A 65 -0.77 11.13 4.39
CA LEU A 65 -0.75 9.84 3.70
C LEU A 65 -1.91 8.94 4.18
N LEU A 66 -2.08 8.80 5.49
CA LEU A 66 -3.19 8.04 6.08
C LEU A 66 -4.56 8.63 5.68
N GLY A 67 -4.65 9.95 5.60
CA GLY A 67 -5.86 10.67 5.22
C GLY A 67 -6.28 10.36 3.79
N ALA A 68 -5.34 10.45 2.86
CA ALA A 68 -5.57 10.12 1.46
C ALA A 68 -5.91 8.63 1.28
N ALA A 69 -5.15 7.73 1.89
CA ALA A 69 -5.43 6.30 1.85
C ALA A 69 -6.84 5.99 2.36
N ASN A 70 -7.19 6.46 3.57
CA ASN A 70 -8.52 6.26 4.14
C ASN A 70 -9.63 6.82 3.23
N HIS A 71 -9.44 8.02 2.69
CA HIS A 71 -10.44 8.64 1.81
C HIS A 71 -10.67 7.79 0.54
N GLN A 72 -9.61 7.38 -0.14
CA GLN A 72 -9.73 6.60 -1.38
C GLN A 72 -10.32 5.20 -1.10
N ILE A 73 -9.82 4.51 -0.07
CA ILE A 73 -10.28 3.17 0.28
C ILE A 73 -11.75 3.18 0.71
N CYS A 74 -12.18 4.17 1.50
CA CYS A 74 -13.60 4.28 1.88
C CYS A 74 -14.52 4.65 0.72
N ASN A 75 -13.99 5.28 -0.34
CA ASN A 75 -14.80 5.73 -1.47
C ASN A 75 -14.91 4.67 -2.59
N GLY A 76 -13.84 3.91 -2.84
CA GLY A 76 -13.83 2.91 -3.92
C GLY A 76 -12.78 1.82 -3.73
N GLY A 77 -12.39 1.56 -2.49
CA GLY A 77 -11.50 0.46 -2.14
C GLY A 77 -10.02 0.71 -2.43
N PHE A 78 -9.20 -0.31 -2.15
CA PHE A 78 -7.77 -0.30 -2.41
C PHE A 78 -7.45 -0.15 -3.90
N LEU A 79 -8.33 -0.61 -4.78
CA LEU A 79 -8.18 -0.40 -6.22
C LEU A 79 -8.26 1.09 -6.56
N GLN A 80 -9.29 1.82 -6.07
CA GLN A 80 -9.36 3.27 -6.29
C GLN A 80 -8.16 4.01 -5.67
N TYR A 81 -7.64 3.55 -4.53
CA TYR A 81 -6.43 4.11 -3.93
C TYR A 81 -5.21 4.02 -4.84
N PHE A 82 -5.07 2.92 -5.57
CA PHE A 82 -4.05 2.73 -6.60
C PHE A 82 -4.34 3.55 -7.86
N ASP A 83 -5.53 3.39 -8.44
CA ASP A 83 -5.93 3.96 -9.74
C ASP A 83 -5.98 5.50 -9.77
N ASN A 84 -6.12 6.12 -8.59
CA ASN A 84 -6.05 7.57 -8.44
C ASN A 84 -4.64 8.06 -8.05
N GLY A 85 -3.63 7.18 -8.12
CA GLY A 85 -2.22 7.53 -7.96
C GLY A 85 -1.79 7.94 -6.56
N TYR A 86 -2.60 7.72 -5.52
CA TYR A 86 -2.26 8.12 -4.15
C TYR A 86 -1.30 7.14 -3.47
N ALA A 87 -1.29 5.87 -3.91
CA ALA A 87 -0.32 4.87 -3.46
C ALA A 87 1.09 5.08 -4.07
N SER A 88 1.15 5.56 -5.32
CA SER A 88 2.38 5.76 -6.10
C SER A 88 2.93 7.19 -6.03
N GLY A 89 2.07 8.19 -5.86
CA GLY A 89 2.45 9.58 -5.59
C GLY A 89 2.16 10.60 -6.69
N GLU A 90 1.62 10.20 -7.83
CA GLU A 90 1.18 11.16 -8.85
C GLU A 90 -0.07 11.92 -8.38
N GLY A 91 -1.05 11.18 -7.86
CA GLY A 91 -2.37 11.70 -7.52
C GLY A 91 -3.21 12.09 -8.75
N GLY A 92 -4.53 11.92 -8.66
CA GLY A 92 -5.47 12.23 -9.74
C GLY A 92 -5.81 11.02 -10.60
N CYS A 93 -6.94 11.08 -11.32
CA CYS A 93 -7.40 10.00 -12.19
C CYS A 93 -6.56 9.91 -13.47
N PHE A 94 -6.34 8.68 -13.97
CA PHE A 94 -5.86 8.37 -15.33
C PHE A 94 -4.36 8.54 -15.62
N HIS A 95 -3.47 8.24 -14.67
CA HIS A 95 -2.04 8.12 -14.97
C HIS A 95 -1.57 6.66 -14.88
N ARG A 96 -0.53 6.29 -15.65
CA ARG A 96 0.12 4.99 -15.48
C ARG A 96 0.90 5.04 -14.17
N HIS A 97 0.42 4.30 -13.18
CA HIS A 97 1.01 4.32 -11.85
C HIS A 97 2.07 3.22 -11.70
N ASP A 98 3.14 3.57 -11.01
CA ASP A 98 4.17 2.63 -10.61
C ASP A 98 3.61 1.57 -9.64
N GLU A 99 3.74 0.29 -9.99
CA GLU A 99 3.33 -0.86 -9.17
C GLU A 99 4.09 -0.91 -7.83
N ASP A 100 5.21 -0.18 -7.71
CA ASP A 100 6.00 -0.14 -6.49
C ASP A 100 5.34 0.62 -5.33
N ILE A 101 4.23 1.35 -5.56
CA ILE A 101 3.41 2.00 -4.52
C ILE A 101 4.26 2.71 -3.44
N LEU A 102 5.24 3.49 -3.87
CA LEU A 102 6.31 4.01 -3.01
C LEU A 102 5.79 4.84 -1.83
N LEU A 103 4.75 5.66 -2.02
CA LEU A 103 4.17 6.46 -0.93
C LEU A 103 3.43 5.58 0.08
N HIS A 104 2.80 4.49 -0.36
CA HIS A 104 2.20 3.51 0.55
C HIS A 104 3.26 2.82 1.41
N LYS A 105 4.40 2.43 0.81
CA LYS A 105 5.55 1.85 1.54
C LYS A 105 6.13 2.85 2.55
N GLU A 106 6.23 4.13 2.19
CA GLU A 106 6.65 5.19 3.11
C GLU A 106 5.64 5.39 4.25
N MET A 107 4.35 5.43 3.94
CA MET A 107 3.27 5.53 4.94
C MET A 107 3.37 4.41 5.98
N LEU A 108 3.58 3.16 5.54
CA LEU A 108 3.76 2.03 6.46
C LEU A 108 5.01 2.17 7.33
N THR A 109 6.11 2.63 6.75
CA THR A 109 7.37 2.87 7.47
C THR A 109 7.18 3.91 8.58
N LEU A 110 6.53 5.03 8.27
CA LEU A 110 6.21 6.08 9.23
C LEU A 110 5.20 5.61 10.28
N ALA A 111 4.15 4.88 9.89
CA ALA A 111 3.17 4.32 10.82
C ALA A 111 3.83 3.40 11.85
N GLY A 112 4.79 2.58 11.40
CA GLY A 112 5.61 1.73 12.26
C GLY A 112 6.53 2.54 13.18
N LYS A 113 7.30 3.49 12.61
CA LYS A 113 8.21 4.38 13.34
C LYS A 113 7.51 5.13 14.48
N TYR A 114 6.27 5.55 14.26
CA TYR A 114 5.49 6.31 15.24
C TYR A 114 4.52 5.47 16.08
N GLY A 115 4.52 4.13 15.91
CA GLY A 115 3.79 3.21 16.79
C GLY A 115 2.28 3.17 16.58
N LEU A 116 1.78 3.58 15.42
CA LEU A 116 0.33 3.66 15.16
C LEU A 116 -0.36 2.28 15.21
N HIS A 117 0.41 1.21 14.99
CA HIS A 117 -0.04 -0.18 15.13
C HIS A 117 -0.39 -0.56 16.58
N GLN A 118 -0.02 0.25 17.56
CA GLN A 118 -0.25 -0.04 18.99
C GLN A 118 -1.57 0.51 19.53
N SER A 119 -2.39 1.14 18.68
CA SER A 119 -3.78 1.49 19.03
C SER A 119 -4.69 0.25 19.05
N GLU A 120 -5.88 0.36 19.66
CA GLU A 120 -6.82 -0.76 19.86
C GLU A 120 -7.03 -1.63 18.60
N THR A 121 -7.33 -1.01 17.47
CA THR A 121 -7.45 -1.67 16.15
C THR A 121 -6.24 -1.43 15.25
N GLY A 122 -5.19 -0.79 15.77
CA GLY A 122 -4.00 -0.38 15.03
C GLY A 122 -3.24 -1.56 14.46
N SER A 123 -3.07 -2.64 15.21
CA SER A 123 -2.32 -3.81 14.74
C SER A 123 -3.03 -4.48 13.58
N THR A 124 -4.37 -4.54 13.62
CA THR A 124 -5.21 -5.11 12.57
C THR A 124 -5.16 -4.24 11.31
N ILE A 125 -5.34 -2.93 11.44
CA ILE A 125 -5.25 -2.00 10.30
C ILE A 125 -3.85 -2.02 9.69
N TYR A 126 -2.80 -1.99 10.50
CA TYR A 126 -1.43 -2.05 10.00
C TYR A 126 -1.18 -3.33 9.18
N ALA A 127 -1.67 -4.48 9.65
CA ALA A 127 -1.55 -5.73 8.90
C ALA A 127 -2.38 -5.73 7.59
N ILE A 128 -3.54 -5.08 7.58
CA ILE A 128 -4.36 -4.91 6.37
C ILE A 128 -3.62 -4.01 5.36
N LEU A 129 -3.19 -2.83 5.78
CA LEU A 129 -2.43 -1.90 4.93
C LEU A 129 -1.13 -2.55 4.43
N ALA A 130 -0.44 -3.33 5.27
CA ALA A 130 0.78 -4.04 4.87
C ALA A 130 0.54 -5.21 3.89
N ALA A 131 -0.69 -5.69 3.75
CA ALA A 131 -1.06 -6.74 2.81
C ALA A 131 -1.42 -6.20 1.42
N PHE A 132 -1.64 -4.89 1.29
CA PHE A 132 -1.95 -4.25 0.02
C PHE A 132 -0.81 -4.43 -0.98
N ARG A 133 -1.13 -5.01 -2.14
CA ARG A 133 -0.24 -5.16 -3.29
C ARG A 133 -1.04 -5.13 -4.58
N ILE A 134 -0.40 -4.72 -5.66
CA ILE A 134 -0.94 -4.76 -7.01
C ILE A 134 -0.24 -5.86 -7.79
N VAL A 135 -1.00 -6.63 -8.54
CA VAL A 135 -0.49 -7.62 -9.49
C VAL A 135 -1.04 -7.28 -10.86
N LEU A 136 -0.19 -6.92 -11.80
CA LEU A 136 -0.57 -6.57 -13.16
C LEU A 136 -0.58 -7.82 -14.07
N CYS A 137 -1.44 -7.80 -15.10
CA CYS A 137 -1.42 -8.79 -16.18
C CYS A 137 -0.13 -8.65 -17.02
N ASP A 138 0.63 -9.75 -17.18
CA ASP A 138 1.84 -9.84 -18.01
C ASP A 138 1.49 -10.21 -19.48
N ASP A 139 2.33 -9.77 -20.44
CA ASP A 139 2.22 -10.05 -21.89
C ASP A 139 2.23 -11.53 -22.31
N SER A 140 2.51 -12.46 -21.38
CA SER A 140 2.78 -13.86 -21.74
C SER A 140 1.53 -14.73 -21.91
N GLU A 141 0.33 -14.18 -21.72
CA GLU A 141 -0.92 -14.95 -21.76
C GLU A 141 -1.89 -14.41 -22.81
N SER A 142 -2.25 -15.31 -23.74
CA SER A 142 -3.33 -15.28 -24.72
C SER A 142 -3.06 -14.69 -26.12
N GLU A 143 -2.72 -15.59 -27.05
CA GLU A 143 -3.20 -15.52 -28.45
C GLU A 143 -4.65 -16.05 -28.57
N GLU A 144 -5.37 -16.23 -27.46
CA GLU A 144 -6.77 -16.67 -27.48
C GLU A 144 -7.67 -15.52 -27.02
N GLU A 145 -8.47 -15.03 -27.97
CA GLU A 145 -9.55 -14.08 -27.77
C GLU A 145 -10.50 -14.57 -26.65
N ASP A 146 -10.92 -13.65 -25.78
CA ASP A 146 -12.11 -13.71 -24.89
C ASP A 146 -11.91 -13.98 -23.38
N ASP A 147 -10.92 -13.33 -22.73
CA ASP A 147 -11.07 -12.90 -21.33
C ASP A 147 -10.66 -11.42 -21.22
N GLY A 148 -11.54 -10.56 -20.73
CA GLY A 148 -11.48 -9.10 -20.90
C GLY A 148 -10.32 -8.36 -20.20
N CYS A 149 -9.32 -9.06 -19.67
CA CYS A 149 -8.14 -8.49 -19.02
C CYS A 149 -7.09 -8.06 -20.05
N ARG A 150 -6.80 -6.76 -20.12
CA ARG A 150 -5.76 -6.18 -20.98
C ARG A 150 -4.43 -6.10 -20.24
N GLN A 151 -3.35 -6.01 -21.00
CA GLN A 151 -2.01 -5.76 -20.47
C GLN A 151 -2.01 -4.52 -19.56
N GLY A 152 -1.46 -4.67 -18.36
CA GLY A 152 -1.41 -3.60 -17.36
C GLY A 152 -2.68 -3.42 -16.53
N ASP A 153 -3.72 -4.25 -16.74
CA ASP A 153 -4.86 -4.31 -15.84
C ASP A 153 -4.47 -5.01 -14.53
N VAL A 154 -5.13 -4.62 -13.44
CA VAL A 154 -4.96 -5.24 -12.12
C VAL A 154 -5.68 -6.59 -12.11
N SER A 155 -4.92 -7.67 -11.87
CA SER A 155 -5.40 -9.07 -11.91
C SER A 155 -5.82 -9.64 -10.55
N ASN A 156 -5.40 -9.01 -9.44
CA ASN A 156 -5.70 -9.49 -8.08
C ASN A 156 -6.90 -8.77 -7.44
N THR A 157 -7.91 -8.40 -8.23
CA THR A 157 -9.09 -7.65 -7.77
C THR A 157 -9.87 -8.35 -6.65
N ASP A 158 -10.09 -9.67 -6.74
CA ASP A 158 -10.74 -10.46 -5.67
C ASP A 158 -10.02 -10.34 -4.32
N GLU A 159 -8.69 -10.24 -4.35
CA GLU A 159 -7.89 -10.04 -3.14
C GLU A 159 -8.06 -8.62 -2.59
N LEU A 160 -8.11 -7.62 -3.45
CA LEU A 160 -8.35 -6.24 -3.06
C LEU A 160 -9.74 -6.08 -2.45
N ASP A 161 -10.77 -6.70 -3.01
CA ASP A 161 -12.13 -6.73 -2.47
C ASP A 161 -12.18 -7.38 -1.07
N ALA A 162 -11.47 -8.50 -0.89
CA ALA A 162 -11.34 -9.13 0.42
C ALA A 162 -10.59 -8.24 1.42
N LEU A 163 -9.61 -7.46 0.94
CA LEU A 163 -8.85 -6.51 1.76
C LEU A 163 -9.71 -5.31 2.16
N ASP A 164 -10.54 -4.81 1.26
CA ASP A 164 -11.53 -3.75 1.51
C ASP A 164 -12.50 -4.16 2.61
N ALA A 165 -13.10 -5.36 2.51
CA ALA A 165 -14.01 -5.87 3.52
C ALA A 165 -13.35 -5.93 4.92
N ARG A 166 -12.09 -6.37 4.98
CA ARG A 166 -11.31 -6.39 6.24
C ARG A 166 -11.04 -4.98 6.76
N TYR A 167 -10.72 -4.03 5.88
CA TYR A 167 -10.49 -2.63 6.24
C TYR A 167 -11.74 -2.00 6.83
N TYR A 168 -12.89 -2.12 6.14
CA TYR A 168 -14.16 -1.52 6.55
C TYR A 168 -14.63 -2.03 7.92
N ALA A 169 -14.37 -3.29 8.25
CA ALA A 169 -14.74 -3.87 9.54
C ALA A 169 -14.11 -3.18 10.76
N VAL A 170 -12.95 -2.55 10.60
CA VAL A 170 -12.18 -1.95 11.71
C VAL A 170 -11.89 -0.45 11.55
N ASN A 171 -12.14 0.12 10.36
CA ASN A 171 -11.74 1.48 10.02
C ASN A 171 -12.36 2.54 10.95
N GLU A 172 -13.66 2.47 11.24
CA GLU A 172 -14.33 3.50 12.04
C GLU A 172 -13.69 3.68 13.43
N LYS A 173 -13.36 2.55 14.09
CA LYS A 173 -12.67 2.56 15.39
C LYS A 173 -11.26 3.12 15.27
N TRP A 174 -10.54 2.74 14.23
CA TRP A 174 -9.18 3.22 13.98
C TRP A 174 -9.14 4.72 13.71
N VAL A 175 -10.04 5.24 12.89
CA VAL A 175 -10.19 6.67 12.61
C VAL A 175 -10.44 7.47 13.90
N LYS A 176 -11.23 6.94 14.84
CA LYS A 176 -11.41 7.57 16.15
C LYS A 176 -10.10 7.62 16.93
N ALA A 177 -9.33 6.54 16.94
CA ALA A 177 -8.01 6.50 17.59
C ALA A 177 -7.01 7.48 16.94
N LEU A 178 -6.98 7.57 15.61
CA LEU A 178 -6.13 8.53 14.89
C LEU A 178 -6.47 9.98 15.22
N LYS A 179 -7.76 10.33 15.34
CA LYS A 179 -8.20 11.67 15.74
C LYS A 179 -7.70 12.04 17.15
N VAL A 180 -7.72 11.09 18.08
CA VAL A 180 -7.17 11.27 19.43
C VAL A 180 -5.65 11.45 19.37
N LEU A 181 -4.95 10.61 18.61
CA LEU A 181 -3.51 10.69 18.43
C LEU A 181 -3.09 12.04 17.84
N ALA A 182 -3.75 12.50 16.78
CA ALA A 182 -3.52 13.81 16.18
C ALA A 182 -3.74 14.95 17.19
N ALA A 183 -4.75 14.84 18.06
CA ALA A 183 -4.99 15.82 19.13
C ALA A 183 -3.84 15.87 20.15
N GLN A 184 -3.29 14.71 20.51
CA GLN A 184 -2.15 14.61 21.43
C GLN A 184 -0.89 15.25 20.83
N TRP A 185 -0.59 14.97 19.56
CA TRP A 185 0.51 15.61 18.83
C TRP A 185 0.33 17.14 18.74
N LEU A 186 -0.86 17.62 18.38
CA LEU A 186 -1.14 19.06 18.33
C LEU A 186 -1.05 19.75 19.70
N LYS A 187 -1.26 19.01 20.79
CA LYS A 187 -1.14 19.52 22.15
C LYS A 187 0.31 19.58 22.62
N GLY A 188 1.05 18.47 22.49
CA GLY A 188 2.37 18.28 23.10
C GLY A 188 3.56 18.46 22.16
N GLY A 189 3.36 18.30 20.85
CA GLY A 189 4.43 18.35 19.84
C GLY A 189 5.37 17.15 19.84
N THR A 190 5.07 16.12 20.65
CA THR A 190 5.91 14.92 20.82
C THR A 190 5.06 13.67 20.66
N ASN A 191 5.72 12.54 20.38
CA ASN A 191 5.04 11.26 20.25
C ASN A 191 4.45 10.84 21.61
N PRO A 192 3.11 10.69 21.74
CA PRO A 192 2.51 10.19 22.98
C PRO A 192 2.79 8.71 23.22
N ILE A 193 3.26 7.98 22.21
CA ILE A 193 3.70 6.59 22.31
C ILE A 193 5.21 6.59 22.59
N THR A 194 5.58 6.33 23.84
CA THR A 194 6.98 6.45 24.32
C THR A 194 7.83 5.23 24.00
N GLU A 195 7.22 4.04 23.89
CA GLU A 195 7.89 2.79 23.57
C GLU A 195 7.23 2.16 22.34
N ILE A 196 8.01 1.98 21.28
CA ILE A 196 7.54 1.39 20.02
C ILE A 196 7.77 -0.12 20.08
N GLY A 197 6.68 -0.87 20.27
CA GLY A 197 6.69 -2.32 20.21
C GLY A 197 6.96 -2.85 18.80
N PRO A 198 7.28 -4.14 18.66
CA PRO A 198 7.60 -4.74 17.37
C PRO A 198 6.43 -4.58 16.38
N LEU A 199 6.77 -4.47 15.10
CA LEU A 199 5.76 -4.44 14.05
C LEU A 199 4.93 -5.73 14.09
N PRO A 200 3.63 -5.65 13.78
CA PRO A 200 2.82 -6.83 13.57
C PRO A 200 3.48 -7.72 12.52
N PRO A 201 3.45 -9.04 12.67
CA PRO A 201 3.97 -9.94 11.65
C PRO A 201 3.28 -9.61 10.33
N ARG A 202 4.09 -9.31 9.30
CA ARG A 202 3.58 -9.29 7.92
C ARG A 202 3.01 -10.69 7.65
N ASN A 203 1.91 -10.77 6.89
CA ASN A 203 1.22 -12.04 6.61
C ASN A 203 2.25 -13.16 6.35
N LYS A 204 1.93 -14.35 6.88
CA LYS A 204 2.78 -15.55 6.77
C LYS A 204 3.36 -15.68 5.34
N PRO A 205 4.65 -16.04 5.20
CA PRO A 205 5.21 -16.38 3.89
C PRO A 205 4.31 -17.42 3.22
N ALA A 206 4.11 -17.24 1.91
CA ALA A 206 3.16 -17.98 1.09
C ALA A 206 3.10 -19.46 1.45
N SER A 207 1.91 -19.94 1.85
CA SER A 207 1.64 -21.37 1.83
C SER A 207 1.91 -21.88 0.43
N ARG A 208 2.64 -23.00 0.26
CA ARG A 208 2.83 -23.68 -1.03
C ARG A 208 1.45 -23.83 -1.71
N PRO A 209 1.13 -23.05 -2.75
CA PRO A 209 -0.20 -23.09 -3.31
C PRO A 209 -0.43 -24.41 -4.02
N ARG A 210 -1.68 -24.88 -4.03
CA ARG A 210 -2.05 -26.06 -4.81
C ARG A 210 -2.25 -25.66 -6.27
N VAL A 211 -1.54 -26.32 -7.18
CA VAL A 211 -1.59 -26.02 -8.61
C VAL A 211 -1.99 -27.26 -9.38
N LYS A 212 -3.04 -27.15 -10.20
CA LYS A 212 -3.46 -28.24 -11.08
C LYS A 212 -2.68 -28.16 -12.39
N LEU A 213 -1.74 -29.09 -12.59
CA LEU A 213 -0.99 -29.23 -13.84
C LEU A 213 -1.48 -30.43 -14.66
N VAL A 214 -2.05 -31.46 -14.03
CA VAL A 214 -2.54 -32.65 -14.74
C VAL A 214 -3.79 -32.29 -15.56
N GLY A 215 -3.79 -32.68 -16.84
CA GLY A 215 -4.88 -32.41 -17.79
C GLY A 215 -4.94 -30.96 -18.28
N ARG A 216 -3.85 -30.19 -18.08
CA ARG A 216 -3.66 -28.86 -18.66
C ARG A 216 -2.60 -28.92 -19.77
N ASP A 217 -2.40 -27.79 -20.46
CA ASP A 217 -1.29 -27.63 -21.40
C ASP A 217 0.04 -27.95 -20.71
N GLY A 218 0.75 -28.93 -21.28
CA GLY A 218 2.05 -29.40 -20.82
C GLY A 218 3.22 -28.60 -21.41
N ASN A 219 2.96 -27.49 -22.10
CA ASN A 219 4.02 -26.58 -22.52
C ASN A 219 4.78 -26.04 -21.30
N ALA A 220 6.12 -26.03 -21.38
CA ALA A 220 6.99 -25.56 -20.30
C ALA A 220 6.66 -24.13 -19.84
N PHE A 221 6.41 -23.22 -20.79
CA PHE A 221 6.07 -21.83 -20.48
C PHE A 221 4.68 -21.72 -19.84
N ALA A 222 3.70 -22.51 -20.29
CA ALA A 222 2.36 -22.53 -19.70
C ALA A 222 2.39 -23.03 -18.24
N ILE A 223 3.26 -24.00 -17.91
CA ILE A 223 3.45 -24.46 -16.54
C ILE A 223 4.07 -23.37 -15.67
N ILE A 224 5.14 -22.72 -16.17
CA ILE A 224 5.81 -21.62 -15.46
C ILE A 224 4.83 -20.48 -15.18
N GLY A 225 4.05 -20.05 -16.18
CA GLY A 225 3.04 -19.00 -16.03
C GLY A 225 2.03 -19.33 -14.93
N ARG A 226 1.43 -20.53 -14.99
CA ARG A 226 0.42 -20.98 -14.03
C ARG A 226 0.96 -21.08 -12.59
N VAL A 227 2.21 -21.49 -12.41
CA VAL A 227 2.83 -21.56 -11.08
C VAL A 227 3.18 -20.17 -10.57
N CYS A 228 3.71 -19.27 -11.41
CA CYS A 228 3.92 -17.86 -11.07
C CYS A 228 2.61 -17.22 -10.60
N GLU A 229 1.52 -17.44 -11.32
CA GLU A 229 0.17 -16.95 -10.98
C GLU A 229 -0.27 -17.48 -9.60
N ALA A 230 -0.15 -18.79 -9.38
CA ALA A 230 -0.52 -19.40 -8.11
C ALA A 230 0.31 -18.87 -6.93
N LEU A 231 1.62 -18.65 -7.13
CA LEU A 231 2.51 -18.05 -6.13
C LEU A 231 2.12 -16.61 -5.81
N ARG A 232 1.82 -15.78 -6.82
CA ARG A 232 1.33 -14.41 -6.64
C ARG A 232 0.01 -14.38 -5.87
N LYS A 233 -0.92 -15.28 -6.22
CA LYS A 233 -2.21 -15.47 -5.50
C LYS A 233 -2.01 -15.93 -4.06
N ALA A 234 -0.97 -16.71 -3.78
CA ALA A 234 -0.62 -17.14 -2.43
C ALA A 234 0.13 -16.09 -1.60
N GLY A 235 0.38 -14.89 -2.15
CA GLY A 235 1.11 -13.82 -1.46
C GLY A 235 2.63 -14.01 -1.46
N ALA A 236 3.18 -14.78 -2.40
CA ALA A 236 4.62 -14.85 -2.59
C ALA A 236 5.17 -13.48 -3.02
N SER A 237 6.38 -13.13 -2.55
CA SER A 237 7.01 -11.86 -2.92
C SER A 237 7.42 -11.86 -4.39
N ALA A 238 7.61 -10.66 -4.98
CA ALA A 238 8.09 -10.52 -6.35
C ALA A 238 9.46 -11.20 -6.54
N GLU A 239 10.34 -11.14 -5.53
CA GLU A 239 11.64 -11.84 -5.55
C GLU A 239 11.45 -13.36 -5.56
N THR A 240 10.49 -13.89 -4.80
CA THR A 240 10.19 -15.33 -4.76
C THR A 240 9.66 -15.82 -6.11
N VAL A 241 8.76 -15.07 -6.74
CA VAL A 241 8.21 -15.39 -8.07
C VAL A 241 9.30 -15.28 -9.15
N SER A 242 10.13 -14.23 -9.10
CA SER A 242 11.26 -14.05 -10.00
C SER A 242 12.28 -15.18 -9.85
N GLN A 243 12.60 -15.57 -8.62
CA GLN A 243 13.48 -16.69 -8.33
C GLN A 243 12.91 -18.01 -8.88
N TYR A 244 11.62 -18.28 -8.66
CA TYR A 244 10.95 -19.45 -9.25
C TYR A 244 11.07 -19.47 -10.78
N ARG A 245 10.81 -18.33 -11.43
CA ARG A 245 10.87 -18.20 -12.89
C ARG A 245 12.29 -18.43 -13.40
N GLN A 246 13.29 -17.80 -12.79
CA GLN A 246 14.70 -17.97 -13.16
C GLN A 246 15.18 -19.41 -12.95
N GLU A 247 14.87 -20.02 -11.81
CA GLU A 247 15.19 -21.43 -11.52
C GLU A 247 14.51 -22.37 -12.52
N SER A 248 13.26 -22.11 -12.91
CA SER A 248 12.55 -22.95 -13.87
C SER A 248 13.15 -22.85 -15.29
N MET A 249 13.61 -21.66 -15.68
CA MET A 249 14.19 -21.39 -17.00
C MET A 249 15.66 -21.81 -17.15
N SER A 250 16.35 -22.21 -16.06
CA SER A 250 17.77 -22.56 -16.10
C SER A 250 18.07 -23.99 -16.55
N GLY A 251 17.06 -24.78 -16.94
CA GLY A 251 17.20 -26.20 -17.24
C GLY A 251 16.22 -26.71 -18.30
N ASP A 252 16.00 -28.03 -18.31
CA ASP A 252 15.10 -28.70 -19.25
C ASP A 252 13.65 -28.79 -18.70
N TYR A 253 12.78 -29.50 -19.42
CA TYR A 253 11.40 -29.70 -18.99
C TYR A 253 11.28 -30.39 -17.61
N GLY A 254 12.21 -31.31 -17.30
CA GLY A 254 12.27 -31.95 -15.99
C GLY A 254 12.58 -30.95 -14.88
N ASN A 255 13.46 -29.99 -15.14
CA ASN A 255 13.75 -28.88 -14.24
C ASN A 255 12.52 -28.00 -13.97
N VAL A 256 11.70 -27.72 -15.00
CA VAL A 256 10.46 -26.96 -14.83
C VAL A 256 9.50 -27.64 -13.86
N LEU A 257 9.28 -28.96 -14.03
CA LEU A 257 8.39 -29.72 -13.15
C LEU A 257 8.95 -29.85 -11.72
N ALA A 258 10.25 -30.11 -11.57
CA ALA A 258 10.89 -30.20 -10.27
C ALA A 258 10.82 -28.86 -9.51
N THR A 259 11.06 -27.75 -10.21
CA THR A 259 10.95 -26.40 -9.63
C THR A 259 9.49 -26.07 -9.30
N ALA A 260 8.52 -26.44 -10.14
CA ALA A 260 7.09 -26.28 -9.82
C ALA A 260 6.71 -27.03 -8.52
N MET A 261 7.14 -28.27 -8.35
CA MET A 261 6.89 -29.06 -7.14
C MET A 261 7.66 -28.56 -5.91
N LYS A 262 8.78 -27.84 -6.10
CA LYS A 262 9.52 -27.19 -5.01
C LYS A 262 8.71 -26.03 -4.41
N TYR A 263 8.07 -25.24 -5.26
CA TYR A 263 7.35 -24.03 -4.85
C TYR A 263 5.85 -24.24 -4.59
N CYS A 264 5.26 -25.30 -5.14
CA CYS A 264 3.82 -25.57 -5.09
C CYS A 264 3.48 -27.04 -4.82
N ASP A 265 2.25 -27.27 -4.39
CA ASP A 265 1.67 -28.61 -4.29
C ASP A 265 0.94 -28.94 -5.60
N VAL A 266 1.63 -29.64 -6.49
CA VAL A 266 1.14 -29.99 -7.83
C VAL A 266 0.17 -31.17 -7.78
N HIS A 267 -0.94 -31.08 -8.51
CA HIS A 267 -1.91 -32.16 -8.70
C HIS A 267 -2.52 -32.20 -10.11
#